data_AF-A0A1B8HM92-F1
#
_entry.id   AF-A0A1B8HM92-F1
#
_cell.length_a   1.000
_cell.length_b   1.000
_cell.length_c   1.000
_cell.angle_alpha   90.00
_cell.angle_beta   90.00
_cell.angle_gamma   90.00
#
_symmetry.space_group_name_H-M   'P 1'
#
loop_
_entity.id
_entity.type
_entity.pdbx_description
1 polymer ?
#
loop_
_entity_poly.entity_id
_entity_poly.type
_entity_poly.pdbx_seq_one_letter_code
_entity_poly.pdbx_strand_id
1 'polypeptide(L)'
;MNTGLKTYYCMLPNGKVQAHQSPWKPTHAVAARNESRDWYAHSWCSSQLAAERCYELTQQEQGVKVEVLRVTDEEPEKLPF
;
A
#
# COMPACT_ATOMS: atom_id res chain seq x y z
N MET A 1 14.20 21.48 -10.72
CA MET A 1 13.05 20.76 -11.31
C MET A 1 12.20 20.25 -10.16
N ASN A 2 11.00 20.78 -9.95
CA ASN A 2 10.05 20.21 -9.00
C ASN A 2 9.66 18.83 -9.55
N THR A 3 10.05 17.75 -8.88
CA THR A 3 9.89 16.38 -9.40
C THR A 3 8.43 15.91 -9.47
N GLY A 4 7.46 16.78 -9.13
CA GLY A 4 6.02 16.48 -9.21
C GLY A 4 5.58 15.34 -8.27
N LEU A 5 6.49 14.85 -7.43
CA LEU A 5 6.25 13.74 -6.53
C LEU A 5 5.35 14.20 -5.37
N LYS A 6 4.32 13.42 -5.10
CA LYS A 6 3.48 13.55 -3.91
C LYS A 6 3.71 12.36 -3.00
N THR A 7 3.62 12.58 -1.70
CA THR A 7 3.66 11.52 -0.71
C THR A 7 2.25 10.99 -0.48
N TYR A 8 2.15 9.67 -0.49
CA TYR A 8 0.92 8.92 -0.25
C TYR A 8 1.13 7.98 0.92
N TYR A 9 0.06 7.69 1.65
CA TYR A 9 0.09 6.92 2.87
C TYR A 9 -0.93 5.79 2.82
N CYS A 10 -0.61 4.67 3.47
CA CYS A 10 -1.57 3.64 3.81
C CYS A 10 -1.33 3.15 5.24
N MET A 11 -2.39 2.66 5.88
CA MET A 11 -2.31 1.99 7.17
C MET A 11 -2.17 0.49 6.95
N LEU A 12 -1.08 -0.08 7.45
CA LEU A 12 -0.82 -1.51 7.40
C LEU A 12 -1.68 -2.25 8.44
N PRO A 13 -1.95 -3.55 8.27
CA PRO A 13 -2.80 -4.31 9.20
C PRO A 13 -2.24 -4.43 10.63
N ASN A 14 -0.96 -4.10 10.85
CA ASN A 14 -0.35 -4.00 12.18
C ASN A 14 -0.47 -2.58 12.81
N GLY A 15 -1.27 -1.69 12.22
CA GLY A 15 -1.47 -0.32 12.69
C GLY A 15 -0.35 0.67 12.35
N LYS A 16 0.73 0.22 11.69
CA LYS A 16 1.81 1.11 11.24
C LYS A 16 1.41 1.82 9.95
N VAL A 17 1.89 3.04 9.77
CA VAL A 17 1.72 3.79 8.51
C VAL A 17 2.93 3.58 7.62
N GLN A 18 2.68 3.35 6.33
CA GLN A 18 3.73 3.35 5.32
C GLN A 18 3.52 4.51 4.34
N ALA A 19 4.60 5.22 4.03
CA ALA A 19 4.62 6.30 3.06
C ALA A 19 5.25 5.85 1.73
N HIS A 20 4.77 6.43 0.62
CA HIS A 20 5.32 6.23 -0.71
C HIS A 20 5.27 7.52 -1.52
N GLN A 21 6.39 7.88 -2.14
CA GLN A 21 6.45 9.02 -3.06
C GLN A 21 6.20 8.55 -4.48
N SER A 22 5.22 9.16 -5.13
CA SER A 22 4.84 8.80 -6.50
C SER A 22 4.53 10.05 -7.34
N PRO A 23 4.88 10.06 -8.64
CA PRO A 23 4.46 11.11 -9.56
C PRO A 23 3.00 10.97 -10.02
N TRP A 24 2.34 9.84 -9.72
CA TRP A 24 0.93 9.57 -10.03
C TRP A 24 0.16 9.32 -8.73
N LYS A 25 -1.18 9.42 -8.78
CA LYS A 25 -2.05 9.23 -7.61
C LYS A 25 -2.43 7.75 -7.42
N PRO A 26 -1.77 6.98 -6.54
CA PRO A 26 -2.30 5.71 -6.07
C PRO A 26 -3.61 5.93 -5.31
N THR A 27 -4.51 4.97 -5.43
CA THR A 27 -5.76 4.91 -4.66
C THR A 27 -5.81 3.68 -3.76
N HIS A 28 -5.02 2.65 -4.10
CA HIS A 28 -4.93 1.40 -3.36
C HIS A 28 -3.47 0.97 -3.23
N ALA A 29 -3.20 0.15 -2.23
CA ALA A 29 -1.93 -0.55 -2.10
C ALA A 29 -2.20 -2.03 -1.77
N VAL A 30 -1.29 -2.91 -2.15
CA VAL A 30 -1.31 -4.31 -1.74
C VAL A 30 -0.27 -4.47 -0.66
N ALA A 31 -0.70 -4.79 0.55
CA ALA A 31 0.18 -5.15 1.65
C ALA A 31 0.44 -6.65 1.66
N ALA A 32 1.65 -7.02 2.01
CA ALA A 32 2.07 -8.40 2.16
C ALA A 32 2.78 -8.59 3.50
N ARG A 33 2.66 -9.79 4.06
CA ARG A 33 3.41 -10.25 5.23
C ARG A 33 3.84 -11.69 4.98
N ASN A 34 5.07 -12.01 5.33
CA ASN A 34 5.58 -13.38 5.28
C ASN A 34 6.27 -13.73 6.61
N GLU A 35 6.88 -14.92 6.71
CA GLU A 35 7.53 -15.37 7.93
C GLU A 35 8.76 -14.53 8.31
N SER A 36 9.44 -13.96 7.32
CA SER A 36 10.69 -13.20 7.49
C SER A 36 10.45 -11.69 7.67
N ARG A 37 9.27 -11.19 7.28
CA ARG A 37 8.97 -9.77 7.22
C ARG A 37 7.56 -9.48 7.69
N ASP A 38 7.45 -8.56 8.65
CA ASP A 38 6.20 -7.95 9.09
C ASP A 38 5.49 -7.22 7.93
N TRP A 39 4.25 -6.79 8.12
CA TRP A 39 3.46 -6.14 7.07
C TRP A 39 4.21 -4.99 6.38
N TYR A 40 4.13 -4.96 5.05
CA TYR A 40 4.63 -3.86 4.21
C TYR A 40 3.73 -3.70 2.98
N ALA A 41 3.58 -2.47 2.48
CA ALA A 41 2.96 -2.21 1.19
C ALA A 41 3.92 -2.64 0.07
N HIS A 42 3.58 -3.75 -0.57
CA HIS A 42 4.32 -4.40 -1.64
C HIS A 42 4.08 -3.72 -2.99
N SER A 43 2.85 -3.32 -3.29
CA SER A 43 2.47 -2.66 -4.54
C SER A 43 1.57 -1.47 -4.29
N TRP A 44 1.70 -0.42 -5.11
CA TRP A 44 0.83 0.75 -5.08
C TRP A 44 0.11 0.80 -6.42
N CYS A 45 -1.21 1.02 -6.39
CA CYS A 45 -2.09 0.82 -7.53
C CYS A 45 -3.00 2.04 -7.73
N SER A 46 -3.23 2.40 -8.99
CA SER A 46 -4.10 3.53 -9.35
C SER A 46 -5.60 3.22 -9.25
N SER A 47 -5.98 1.94 -9.18
CA SER A 47 -7.36 1.49 -9.07
C SER A 47 -7.50 0.21 -8.24
N GLN A 48 -8.71 -0.07 -7.79
CA GLN A 48 -9.04 -1.32 -7.08
C GLN A 48 -8.79 -2.55 -7.96
N LEU A 49 -9.20 -2.51 -9.23
CA LEU A 49 -8.99 -3.62 -10.17
C LEU A 49 -7.50 -3.95 -10.36
N ALA A 50 -6.63 -2.93 -10.41
CA ALA A 50 -5.20 -3.16 -10.47
C ALA A 50 -4.67 -3.79 -9.17
N ALA A 51 -5.18 -3.35 -8.02
CA ALA A 51 -4.81 -3.91 -6.72
C ALA A 51 -5.26 -5.38 -6.57
N GLU A 52 -6.46 -5.73 -7.04
CA GLU A 52 -6.97 -7.11 -7.02
C GLU A 52 -6.08 -8.05 -7.84
N ARG A 53 -5.63 -7.62 -9.02
CA ARG A 53 -4.66 -8.41 -9.82
C ARG A 53 -3.32 -8.57 -9.11
N CYS A 54 -2.79 -7.50 -8.51
CA CYS A 54 -1.55 -7.57 -7.73
C CYS A 54 -1.71 -8.45 -6.49
N TYR A 55 -2.89 -8.43 -5.86
CA TYR A 55 -3.24 -9.27 -4.72
C TYR A 55 -3.21 -10.75 -5.12
N GLU A 56 -3.88 -11.13 -6.22
CA GLU A 56 -3.90 -12.51 -6.71
C GLU A 56 -2.49 -13.03 -7.01
N LEU A 57 -1.65 -12.22 -7.65
CA LEU A 57 -0.25 -12.58 -7.95
C LEU A 57 0.57 -12.74 -6.67
N THR A 58 0.41 -11.84 -5.70
CA THR A 58 1.17 -11.89 -4.44
C THR A 58 0.71 -13.07 -3.57
N GLN A 59 -0.58 -13.42 -3.60
CA GLN A 59 -1.13 -14.51 -2.79
C GLN A 59 -0.70 -15.90 -3.27
N GLN A 60 -0.24 -16.03 -4.52
CA GLN A 60 0.31 -17.29 -5.04
C GLN A 60 1.63 -17.69 -4.36
N GLU A 61 2.32 -16.76 -3.70
CA GLU A 61 3.53 -17.06 -2.94
C GLU A 61 3.19 -17.81 -1.65
N GLN A 62 3.83 -18.97 -1.44
CA GLN A 62 3.57 -19.81 -0.26
C GLN A 62 3.91 -19.07 1.04
N GLY A 63 3.01 -19.13 2.02
CA GLY A 63 3.21 -18.53 3.35
C GLY A 63 3.04 -17.01 3.40
N VAL A 64 2.61 -16.37 2.31
CA VAL A 64 2.37 -14.92 2.27
C VAL A 64 0.91 -14.62 2.61
N LYS A 65 0.69 -13.71 3.56
CA LYS A 65 -0.61 -13.07 3.79
C LYS A 65 -0.65 -11.77 3.02
N VAL A 66 -1.77 -11.49 2.37
CA VAL A 66 -1.94 -10.33 1.50
C VAL A 66 -3.22 -9.61 1.87
N GLU A 67 -3.21 -8.28 1.83
CA GLU A 67 -4.40 -7.43 2.03
C GLU A 67 -4.38 -6.24 1.08
N VAL A 68 -5.55 -5.80 0.62
CA VAL A 68 -5.69 -4.57 -0.17
C VAL A 68 -6.02 -3.40 0.77
N LEU A 69 -5.18 -2.37 0.72
CA LEU A 69 -5.27 -1.18 1.54
C LEU A 69 -5.78 0.01 0.72
N ARG A 70 -6.43 0.94 1.40
CA ARG A 70 -6.73 2.28 0.85
C ARG A 70 -5.52 3.19 1.00
N VAL A 71 -5.33 4.05 0.00
CA VAL A 71 -4.25 5.04 -0.03
C VAL A 71 -4.84 6.44 0.04
N THR A 72 -4.19 7.30 0.82
CA THR A 72 -4.53 8.72 0.97
C THR A 72 -3.31 9.60 0.72
N ASP A 73 -3.52 10.83 0.26
CA ASP A 73 -2.53 11.90 0.24
C ASP A 73 -2.54 12.77 1.51
N GLU A 74 -3.39 12.44 2.48
CA GLU A 74 -3.46 13.11 3.78
C GLU A 74 -2.43 12.54 4.76
N GLU A 75 -1.81 13.42 5.54
CA GLU A 75 -0.86 13.02 6.57
C GLU A 75 -1.54 12.14 7.63
N PRO A 76 -0.88 11.07 8.09
CA PRO A 76 -1.49 10.09 8.99
C PRO A 76 -1.98 10.65 10.33
N GLU A 77 -1.42 11.79 10.79
CA GLU A 77 -1.85 12.48 12.01
C GLU A 77 -3.27 13.08 11.92
N LYS A 78 -3.83 13.15 10.71
CA LYS A 78 -5.16 13.71 10.43
C LYS A 78 -6.22 12.63 10.15
N LEU A 79 -5.84 11.35 10.16
CA LEU A 79 -6.79 10.25 9.93
C LEU A 79 -7.56 9.94 11.22
N PRO A 80 -8.90 9.87 11.18
CA PRO A 80 -9.69 9.49 12.34
C PRO A 80 -9.41 8.02 12.66
N PHE A 81 -8.79 7.78 13.82
CA PHE A 81 -8.62 6.45 14.39
C PHE A 81 -9.93 5.96 15.01
#